data_AF-A0A955DFS2-F1
#
_entry.id   AF-A0A955DFS2-F1
#
_cell.length_a   1.000
_cell.length_b   1.000
_cell.length_c   1.000
_cell.angle_alpha   90.00
_cell.angle_beta   90.00
_cell.angle_gamma   90.00
#
_symmetry.space_group_name_H-M   'P 1'
#
loop_
_entity.id
_entity.type
_entity.pdbx_description
1 polymer ?
#
loop_
_entity_poly.entity_id
_entity_poly.type
_entity_poly.pdbx_seq_one_letter_code
_entity_poly.pdbx_strand_id
1 'polypeptide(L)'
;AGEAPHAYRSMLAGGVNVALGTDSILCLDTPDRISTLDEMRLLRRRDGTDPVTLLAMATIHGARALGFDEGLVEFSPGPMLGVLAVDGAGDDPLDAALRGNAPPRWVAGPFPCPPDALR
;
A
#
# COMPACT_ATOMS: atom_id res chain seq x y z
N ALA A 1 -13.72 12.74 -21.30
CA ALA A 1 -12.43 13.31 -21.73
C ALA A 1 -11.43 12.96 -20.64
N GLY A 2 -10.54 12.00 -20.90
CA GLY A 2 -9.69 11.42 -19.86
C GLY A 2 -8.55 12.35 -19.51
N GLU A 3 -8.43 12.72 -18.23
CA GLU A 3 -7.27 13.42 -17.70
C GLU A 3 -5.99 12.62 -18.01
N ALA A 4 -4.89 13.34 -18.22
CA ALA A 4 -3.59 12.71 -18.37
C ALA A 4 -3.30 11.82 -17.13
N PRO A 5 -2.68 10.64 -17.31
CA PRO A 5 -2.35 9.77 -16.19
C PRO A 5 -1.48 10.51 -15.16
N HIS A 6 -1.79 10.31 -13.88
CA HIS A 6 -1.08 10.96 -12.77
C HIS A 6 0.44 10.78 -12.90
N ALA A 7 1.22 11.83 -12.66
CA ALA A 7 2.67 11.87 -12.87
C ALA A 7 3.50 11.14 -11.79
N TYR A 8 2.91 10.17 -11.06
CA TYR A 8 3.56 9.57 -9.88
C TYR A 8 4.85 8.84 -10.25
N ARG A 9 4.94 8.24 -11.44
CA ARG A 9 6.18 7.58 -11.87
C ARG A 9 7.33 8.57 -12.02
N SER A 10 7.06 9.74 -12.58
CA SER A 10 8.07 10.82 -12.69
C SER A 10 8.44 11.38 -11.32
N MET A 11 7.47 11.48 -10.40
CA MET A 11 7.71 11.88 -9.01
C MET A 11 8.62 10.86 -8.29
N LEU A 12 8.32 9.56 -8.40
CA LEU A 12 9.16 8.48 -7.87
C LEU A 12 10.58 8.54 -8.45
N ALA A 13 10.71 8.69 -9.76
CA ALA A 13 12.00 8.82 -10.43
C ALA A 13 12.79 10.07 -9.98
N GLY A 14 12.09 11.13 -9.57
CA GLY A 14 12.65 12.34 -8.98
C GLY A 14 12.96 12.24 -7.49
N GLY A 15 12.75 11.08 -6.85
CA GLY A 15 12.99 10.89 -5.42
C GLY A 15 11.91 11.44 -4.49
N VAL A 16 10.73 11.79 -5.03
CA VAL A 16 9.59 12.25 -4.23
C VAL A 16 8.98 11.06 -3.48
N ASN A 17 8.66 11.24 -2.20
CA ASN A 17 7.91 10.26 -1.42
C ASN A 17 6.46 10.20 -1.93
N VAL A 18 6.13 9.16 -2.69
CA VAL A 18 4.76 8.93 -3.19
C VAL A 18 4.12 7.82 -2.36
N ALA A 19 2.98 8.13 -1.73
CA ALA A 19 2.15 7.18 -1.01
C ALA A 19 0.85 6.89 -1.78
N LEU A 20 0.19 5.78 -1.44
CA LEU A 20 -1.15 5.47 -1.95
C LEU A 20 -2.25 6.02 -1.04
N GLY A 21 -3.29 6.57 -1.67
CA GLY A 21 -4.55 6.93 -1.02
C GLY A 21 -5.70 6.53 -1.92
N THR A 22 -6.77 6.01 -1.33
CA THR A 22 -7.97 5.55 -2.04
C THR A 22 -8.90 6.69 -2.46
N ASP A 23 -8.67 7.90 -1.92
CA ASP A 23 -9.67 8.95 -1.88
C ASP A 23 -10.97 8.43 -1.20
N SER A 24 -12.12 9.04 -1.51
CA SER A 24 -13.44 8.63 -1.05
C SER A 24 -14.01 7.46 -1.84
N ILE A 25 -15.02 6.78 -1.28
CA ILE A 25 -15.73 5.65 -1.92
C ILE A 25 -16.31 5.99 -3.30
N LEU A 26 -16.55 7.27 -3.59
CA LEU A 26 -17.06 7.74 -4.88
C LEU A 26 -16.04 7.59 -6.02
N CYS A 27 -14.78 7.37 -5.68
CA CYS A 27 -13.65 7.28 -6.60
C CYS A 27 -13.21 5.84 -6.86
N LEU A 28 -13.90 4.83 -6.31
CA LEU A 28 -13.48 3.43 -6.32
C LEU A 28 -14.28 2.55 -7.28
N ASP A 29 -13.59 1.68 -8.00
CA ASP A 29 -14.18 0.60 -8.80
C ASP A 29 -14.73 -0.55 -7.94
N THR A 30 -14.41 -0.55 -6.64
CA THR A 30 -14.90 -1.50 -5.62
C THR A 30 -15.76 -0.75 -4.60
N PRO A 31 -17.03 -0.42 -4.93
CA PRO A 31 -17.88 0.43 -4.08
C PRO A 31 -18.25 -0.24 -2.74
N ASP A 32 -17.93 -1.52 -2.56
CA ASP A 32 -18.15 -2.29 -1.34
C ASP A 32 -16.96 -2.23 -0.35
N ARG A 33 -15.79 -1.71 -0.76
CA ARG A 33 -14.61 -1.63 0.12
C ARG A 33 -13.61 -0.53 -0.26
N ILE A 34 -13.00 0.07 0.76
CA ILE A 34 -11.93 1.06 0.64
C ILE A 34 -10.62 0.38 1.08
N SER A 35 -9.67 0.17 0.16
CA SER A 35 -8.45 -0.59 0.44
C SER A 35 -7.24 -0.14 -0.37
N THR A 36 -6.14 0.16 0.32
CA THR A 36 -4.84 0.46 -0.31
C THR A 36 -4.32 -0.72 -1.15
N LEU A 37 -4.66 -1.96 -0.79
CA LEU A 37 -4.29 -3.14 -1.60
C LEU A 37 -4.98 -3.10 -2.98
N ASP A 38 -6.19 -2.59 -3.07
CA ASP A 38 -6.89 -2.48 -4.35
C ASP A 38 -6.28 -1.38 -5.23
N GLU A 39 -5.77 -0.30 -4.62
CA GLU A 39 -4.97 0.70 -5.34
C GLU A 39 -3.67 0.11 -5.88
N MET A 40 -2.97 -0.72 -5.10
CA MET A 40 -1.79 -1.44 -5.59
C MET A 40 -2.15 -2.31 -6.80
N ARG A 41 -3.25 -3.07 -6.72
CA ARG A 41 -3.73 -3.92 -7.82
C ARG A 41 -4.13 -3.11 -9.05
N LEU A 42 -4.77 -1.96 -8.85
CA LEU A 42 -5.14 -1.04 -9.93
C LEU A 42 -3.89 -0.54 -10.66
N LEU A 43 -2.91 -0.01 -9.95
CA LEU A 43 -1.66 0.45 -10.56
C LEU A 43 -0.87 -0.71 -11.17
N ARG A 44 -0.86 -1.90 -10.57
CA ARG A 44 -0.23 -3.07 -11.19
C ARG A 44 -0.86 -3.41 -12.54
N ARG A 45 -2.19 -3.43 -12.63
CA ARG A 45 -2.94 -3.75 -13.87
C ARG A 45 -2.85 -2.64 -14.92
N ARG A 46 -3.10 -1.40 -14.53
CA ARG A 46 -3.15 -0.24 -15.44
C ARG A 46 -1.75 0.14 -15.92
N ASP A 47 -0.80 0.14 -15.00
CA ASP A 47 0.49 0.78 -15.18
C ASP A 47 1.66 -0.21 -15.22
N GLY A 48 1.47 -1.48 -14.86
CA GLY A 48 2.57 -2.45 -14.79
C GLY A 48 3.63 -2.07 -13.75
N THR A 49 3.27 -1.25 -12.76
CA THR A 49 4.20 -0.76 -11.74
C THR A 49 4.78 -1.92 -10.95
N ASP A 50 6.06 -1.80 -10.59
CA ASP A 50 6.79 -2.83 -9.87
C ASP A 50 6.11 -3.17 -8.53
N PRO A 51 5.88 -4.46 -8.21
CA PRO A 51 5.18 -4.87 -6.99
C PRO A 51 5.85 -4.40 -5.69
N VAL A 52 7.17 -4.37 -5.62
CA VAL A 52 7.92 -3.92 -4.43
C VAL A 52 7.75 -2.42 -4.23
N THR A 53 7.79 -1.66 -5.32
CA THR A 53 7.50 -0.22 -5.31
C THR A 53 6.08 0.06 -4.79
N LEU A 54 5.09 -0.71 -5.25
CA LEU A 54 3.70 -0.57 -4.78
C LEU A 54 3.57 -0.90 -3.29
N LEU A 55 4.28 -1.92 -2.81
CA LEU A 55 4.31 -2.25 -1.38
C LEU A 55 4.91 -1.12 -0.55
N ALA A 56 6.01 -0.51 -1.01
CA ALA A 56 6.61 0.64 -0.34
C ALA A 56 5.66 1.86 -0.30
N MET A 57 4.97 2.14 -1.42
CA MET A 57 3.96 3.20 -1.51
C MET A 57 2.78 2.99 -0.55
N ALA A 58 2.40 1.73 -0.30
CA ALA A 58 1.32 1.34 0.60
C ALA A 58 1.72 1.27 2.09
N THR A 59 3.03 1.24 2.39
CA THR A 59 3.56 1.02 3.74
C THR A 59 4.45 2.18 4.16
N ILE A 60 5.77 2.05 3.99
CA ILE A 60 6.77 3.00 4.49
C ILE A 60 6.60 4.41 3.93
N HIS A 61 6.18 4.57 2.67
CA HIS A 61 5.90 5.91 2.12
C HIS A 61 4.63 6.53 2.72
N GLY A 62 3.64 5.70 3.04
CA GLY A 62 2.42 6.10 3.74
C GLY A 62 2.73 6.54 5.17
N ALA A 63 3.53 5.77 5.90
CA ALA A 63 4.01 6.15 7.23
C ALA A 63 4.75 7.50 7.19
N ARG A 64 5.70 7.67 6.26
CA ARG A 64 6.41 8.95 6.05
C ARG A 64 5.45 10.09 5.74
N ALA A 65 4.47 9.90 4.84
CA ALA A 65 3.51 10.93 4.46
C ALA A 65 2.61 11.37 5.63
N LEU A 66 2.33 10.45 6.56
CA LEU A 66 1.54 10.70 7.75
C LEU A 66 2.37 11.17 8.96
N GLY A 67 3.71 11.22 8.85
CA GLY A 67 4.61 11.56 9.95
C GLY A 67 4.81 10.45 10.98
N PHE A 68 4.45 9.20 10.65
CA PHE A 68 4.69 8.04 11.53
C PHE A 68 6.09 7.48 11.39
N ASP A 69 6.57 6.83 12.45
CA ASP A 69 7.75 5.98 12.39
C ASP A 69 7.54 4.81 11.41
N GLU A 70 8.42 4.70 10.42
CA GLU A 70 8.42 3.61 9.44
C GLU A 70 8.57 2.24 10.08
N GLY A 71 9.28 2.14 11.21
CA GLY A 71 9.45 0.88 11.95
C GLY A 71 8.12 0.23 12.37
N LEU A 72 7.06 1.03 12.48
CA LEU A 72 5.71 0.57 12.83
C LEU A 72 5.03 -0.26 11.72
N VAL A 73 5.52 -0.15 10.48
CA VAL A 73 4.99 -0.82 9.28
C VAL A 73 6.06 -1.65 8.55
N GLU A 74 7.22 -1.86 9.17
CA GLU A 74 8.31 -2.68 8.68
C GLU A 74 8.46 -3.97 9.48
N PHE A 75 8.95 -5.03 8.86
CA PHE A 75 9.41 -6.22 9.57
C PHE A 75 10.80 -6.01 10.18
N SER A 76 10.88 -5.15 11.19
CA SER A 76 12.09 -4.87 11.97
C SER A 76 11.84 -5.07 13.48
N PRO A 77 12.89 -5.28 14.30
CA PRO A 77 12.70 -5.38 15.74
C PRO A 77 12.13 -4.09 16.34
N GLY A 78 11.00 -4.18 17.02
CA GLY A 78 10.33 -3.01 17.62
C GLY A 78 8.81 -3.18 17.73
N PRO A 79 8.09 -2.13 18.14
CA PRO A 79 6.64 -2.08 18.06
C PRO A 79 6.17 -2.08 16.59
N MET A 80 5.00 -2.68 16.33
CA MET A 80 4.39 -2.78 15.01
C MET A 80 2.88 -2.55 15.14
N LEU A 81 2.24 -1.99 14.09
CA LEU A 81 0.79 -1.73 14.08
C LEU A 81 -0.05 -2.96 13.71
N GLY A 82 0.56 -3.96 13.09
CA GLY A 82 -0.02 -5.27 12.84
C GLY A 82 0.48 -5.88 11.54
N VAL A 83 -0.04 -7.07 11.22
CA VAL A 83 0.34 -7.85 10.04
C VAL A 83 -0.91 -8.33 9.33
N LEU A 84 -0.97 -8.06 8.03
CA LEU A 84 -1.98 -8.59 7.12
C LEU A 84 -1.38 -9.72 6.27
N ALA A 85 -2.09 -10.84 6.18
CA ALA A 85 -1.82 -11.86 5.17
C ALA A 85 -2.65 -11.59 3.92
N VAL A 86 -2.02 -11.75 2.76
CA VAL A 86 -2.65 -11.67 1.44
C VAL A 86 -2.36 -12.98 0.71
N ASP A 87 -3.35 -13.50 0.00
CA ASP A 87 -3.18 -14.73 -0.76
C ASP A 87 -2.31 -14.47 -2.01
N GLY A 88 -1.20 -15.20 -2.10
CA GLY A 88 -0.27 -15.22 -3.21
C GLY A 88 0.48 -16.55 -3.22
N ALA A 89 0.70 -17.12 -4.40
CA ALA A 89 1.31 -18.44 -4.55
C ALA A 89 2.22 -18.48 -5.79
N GLY A 90 3.15 -19.45 -5.81
CA GLY A 90 4.13 -19.62 -6.88
C GLY A 90 5.45 -18.93 -6.58
N ASP A 91 6.28 -18.75 -7.62
CA ASP A 91 7.65 -18.24 -7.49
C ASP A 91 7.70 -16.73 -7.17
N ASP A 92 6.68 -15.97 -7.56
CA ASP A 92 6.50 -14.55 -7.20
C ASP A 92 5.14 -14.36 -6.49
N PRO A 93 5.08 -14.62 -5.18
CA PRO A 93 3.84 -14.52 -4.42
C PRO A 93 3.31 -13.09 -4.32
N LEU A 94 4.18 -12.07 -4.41
CA LEU A 94 3.76 -10.67 -4.35
C LEU A 94 3.07 -10.25 -5.64
N ASP A 95 3.64 -10.55 -6.81
CA ASP A 95 2.96 -10.31 -8.09
C ASP A 95 1.65 -11.11 -8.18
N ALA A 96 1.65 -12.36 -7.72
CA ALA A 96 0.43 -13.19 -7.66
C ALA A 96 -0.67 -12.52 -6.81
N ALA A 97 -0.33 -12.01 -5.64
CA ALA A 97 -1.26 -11.29 -4.75
C ALA A 97 -1.84 -10.02 -5.39
N LEU A 98 -1.03 -9.31 -6.19
CA LEU A 98 -1.45 -8.09 -6.92
C LEU A 98 -2.27 -8.38 -8.19
N ARG A 99 -2.24 -9.61 -8.71
CA ARG A 99 -3.14 -10.04 -9.78
C ARG A 99 -4.46 -10.62 -9.25
N GLY A 100 -4.45 -11.09 -8.00
CA GLY A 100 -5.64 -11.62 -7.33
C GLY A 100 -6.66 -10.55 -6.92
N ASN A 101 -7.75 -11.00 -6.31
CA ASN A 101 -8.79 -10.13 -5.75
C ASN A 101 -9.21 -10.54 -4.32
N ALA A 102 -8.49 -11.49 -3.72
CA ALA A 102 -8.78 -11.95 -2.36
C ALA A 102 -8.59 -10.79 -1.36
N PRO A 103 -9.50 -10.62 -0.38
CA PRO A 103 -9.31 -9.62 0.67
C PRO A 103 -8.13 -10.01 1.58
N PRO A 104 -7.42 -9.04 2.15
CA PRO A 104 -6.41 -9.33 3.17
C PRO A 104 -7.09 -9.80 4.46
N ARG A 105 -6.36 -10.52 5.30
CA ARG A 105 -6.80 -10.91 6.64
C ARG A 105 -5.76 -10.52 7.68
N TRP A 106 -6.21 -10.11 8.86
CA TRP A 106 -5.31 -9.93 10.00
C TRP A 106 -4.73 -11.28 10.44
N VAL A 107 -3.41 -11.32 10.62
CA VAL A 107 -2.73 -12.43 11.31
C VAL A 107 -2.14 -12.00 12.65
N ALA A 108 -1.93 -10.70 12.83
CA ALA A 108 -1.59 -10.07 14.10
C ALA A 108 -2.07 -8.61 14.11
N GLY A 109 -2.65 -8.13 15.22
CA GLY A 109 -3.19 -6.77 15.32
C GLY A 109 -4.62 -6.61 14.77
N PRO A 110 -5.09 -5.37 14.50
CA PRO A 110 -4.33 -4.13 14.64
C PRO A 110 -3.96 -3.88 16.11
N PHE A 111 -2.72 -3.49 16.36
CA PHE A 111 -2.25 -3.10 17.68
C PHE A 111 -2.52 -1.61 17.93
N PRO A 112 -2.66 -1.19 19.20
CA PRO A 112 -2.75 0.22 19.53
C PRO A 112 -1.53 0.99 19.02
N CYS A 113 -1.76 2.17 18.44
CA CYS A 113 -0.68 3.05 18.04
C CYS A 113 0.11 3.52 19.28
N PRO A 114 1.45 3.37 19.31
CA PRO A 114 2.26 3.87 20.43
C PRO A 114 2.11 5.39 20.62
N PRO A 115 2.21 5.90 21.86
CA PRO A 115 2.11 7.34 22.13
C PRO A 115 3.19 8.20 21.44
N ASP A 116 4.33 7.59 21.15
CA ASP A 116 5.54 8.16 20.53
C ASP A 116 5.65 7.81 19.04
N ALA A 117 4.55 7.40 18.40
CA ALA A 117 4.55 6.93 17.01
C ALA A 117 4.85 8.01 15.95
N LEU A 118 4.71 9.29 16.29
CA LEU A 118 4.98 10.41 15.40
C LEU A 118 6.46 10.81 15.45
N ARG A 119 7.05 11.06 14.28
CA ARG A 119 8.43 11.56 14.12
C ARG A 119 8.49 13.08 14.09
#